data_AF-A0A355F2E0-F1
#
_entry.id   AF-A0A355F2E0-F1
#
_cell.length_a   1.000
_cell.length_b   1.000
_cell.length_c   1.000
_cell.angle_alpha   90.00
_cell.angle_beta   90.00
_cell.angle_gamma   90.00
#
_symmetry.space_group_name_H-M   'P 1'
#
loop_
_entity.id
_entity.type
_entity.pdbx_description
1 polymer ?
#
loop_
_entity_poly.entity_id
_entity_poly.type
_entity_poly.pdbx_seq_one_letter_code
_entity_poly.pdbx_strand_id
1 'polypeptide(L)'
;MIPSPIRKALSMIQKHRVAHLLMGGQACVLYGAAEFSRDLDLALLPDPANLDRLAAALRDMDAEVIAVPPLALQHLSEGLAIHFRCRQEEVAGLRIDVMAHMRGVAPFPELWERRTT
;
A
#
# COMPACT_ATOMS: atom_id res chain seq x y z
N MET A 1 8.57 21.24 9.13
CA MET A 1 8.56 19.83 9.59
C MET A 1 8.53 18.97 8.34
N ILE A 2 9.58 18.19 8.09
CA ILE A 2 9.60 17.26 6.96
C ILE A 2 8.54 16.18 7.26
N PRO A 3 7.58 15.90 6.35
CA PRO A 3 6.63 14.81 6.55
C PRO A 3 7.36 13.49 6.77
N SER A 4 6.83 12.59 7.59
CA SER A 4 7.40 11.25 7.68
C SER A 4 7.37 10.57 6.29
N PRO A 5 8.34 9.71 5.95
CA PRO A 5 8.34 8.94 4.71
C PRO A 5 7.00 8.25 4.44
N ILE A 6 6.39 7.69 5.49
CA ILE A 6 5.07 7.05 5.40
C ILE A 6 3.98 8.04 5.01
N ARG A 7 3.93 9.22 5.64
CA ARG A 7 2.94 10.25 5.30
C ARG A 7 3.12 10.72 3.86
N LYS A 8 4.37 10.85 3.41
CA LYS A 8 4.68 11.23 2.02
C LYS A 8 4.20 10.15 1.04
N ALA A 9 4.53 8.89 1.29
CA ALA A 9 4.08 7.76 0.46
C ALA A 9 2.55 7.66 0.38
N LEU A 10 1.86 7.74 1.52
CA LEU A 10 0.39 7.78 1.56
C LEU A 10 -0.19 8.93 0.73
N SER A 11 0.40 10.13 0.84
CA SER A 11 -0.03 11.27 0.03
C SER A 11 0.18 11.04 -1.48
N MET A 12 1.27 10.38 -1.88
CA MET A 12 1.52 10.02 -3.28
C MET A 12 0.52 8.97 -3.79
N ILE A 13 0.25 7.94 -3.01
CA ILE A 13 -0.76 6.93 -3.32
C ILE A 13 -2.15 7.57 -3.49
N GLN A 14 -2.52 8.48 -2.58
CA GLN A 14 -3.77 9.24 -2.67
C GLN A 14 -3.81 10.17 -3.89
N LYS A 15 -2.71 10.86 -4.20
CA LYS A 15 -2.58 11.73 -5.39
C LYS A 15 -2.85 10.96 -6.68
N HIS A 16 -2.37 9.72 -6.77
CA HIS A 16 -2.61 8.82 -7.91
C HIS A 16 -3.98 8.14 -7.88
N ARG A 17 -4.81 8.41 -6.87
CA ARG A 17 -6.17 7.85 -6.71
C ARG A 17 -6.19 6.31 -6.70
N VAL A 18 -5.17 5.71 -6.08
CA VAL A 18 -5.17 4.27 -5.85
C VAL A 18 -6.28 3.93 -4.85
N ALA A 19 -7.18 3.02 -5.21
CA ALA A 19 -8.16 2.46 -4.29
C ALA A 19 -7.43 1.47 -3.36
N HIS A 20 -7.19 1.91 -2.13
CA HIS A 20 -6.41 1.20 -1.13
C HIS A 20 -6.97 1.42 0.28
N LEU A 21 -6.81 0.45 1.16
CA LEU A 21 -7.07 0.59 2.59
C LEU A 21 -5.77 0.41 3.36
N LEU A 22 -5.55 1.27 4.36
CA LEU A 22 -4.42 1.15 5.26
C LEU A 22 -4.63 -0.03 6.21
N MET A 23 -3.61 -0.84 6.41
CA MET A 23 -3.59 -1.94 7.39
C MET A 23 -2.25 -1.97 8.13
N GLY A 24 -2.06 -2.97 8.99
CA GLY A 24 -0.81 -3.15 9.74
C GLY A 24 -0.58 -2.08 10.82
N GLY A 25 0.69 -1.88 11.21
CA GLY A 25 1.04 -1.00 12.31
C GLY A 25 0.66 0.46 12.09
N GLN A 26 0.66 0.95 10.84
CA GLN A 26 0.19 2.31 10.54
C GLN A 26 -1.31 2.49 10.78
N ALA A 27 -2.12 1.44 10.56
CA ALA A 27 -3.53 1.49 10.95
C ALA A 27 -3.67 1.52 12.48
N CYS A 28 -2.87 0.75 13.23
CA CYS A 28 -2.86 0.82 14.70
C CYS A 28 -2.52 2.23 15.21
N VAL A 29 -1.50 2.87 14.63
CA VAL A 29 -1.11 4.25 14.95
C VAL A 29 -2.26 5.23 14.65
N LEU A 30 -2.97 5.05 13.52
CA LEU A 30 -4.15 5.86 13.20
C LEU A 30 -5.25 5.75 14.27
N TYR A 31 -5.43 4.57 14.85
CA TYR A 31 -6.36 4.33 15.97
C TYR A 31 -5.80 4.71 17.35
N GLY A 32 -4.64 5.38 17.41
CA GLY A 32 -4.08 5.94 18.64
C GLY A 32 -3.08 5.05 19.37
N ALA A 33 -2.65 3.93 18.78
CA ALA A 33 -1.61 3.11 19.37
C ALA A 33 -0.24 3.82 19.33
N ALA A 34 0.54 3.68 20.41
CA ALA A 34 1.93 4.12 20.46
C ALA A 34 2.85 3.03 19.87
N GLU A 35 2.83 2.89 18.54
CA GLU A 35 3.61 1.90 17.80
C GLU A 35 4.64 2.57 16.87
N PHE A 36 5.80 1.92 16.72
CA PHE A 36 6.78 2.31 15.71
C PHE A 36 6.70 1.34 14.52
N SER A 37 6.01 1.73 13.46
CA SER A 37 6.01 1.00 12.19
C SER A 37 6.96 1.67 11.18
N ARG A 38 7.61 0.82 10.38
CA ARG A 38 8.70 1.19 9.44
C ARG A 38 8.31 0.99 7.98
N ASP A 39 7.09 0.56 7.76
CA ASP A 39 6.53 0.06 6.53
C ASP A 39 5.09 0.56 6.36
N LEU A 40 4.60 0.42 5.13
CA LEU A 40 3.25 0.77 4.75
C LEU A 40 2.58 -0.46 4.16
N ASP A 41 1.61 -1.02 4.87
CA ASP A 41 0.83 -2.18 4.43
C ASP A 41 -0.53 -1.73 3.88
N LEU A 42 -0.86 -2.17 2.66
CA LEU A 42 -2.07 -1.75 1.96
C LEU A 42 -2.88 -2.94 1.45
N ALA A 43 -4.19 -2.94 1.75
CA ALA A 43 -5.13 -3.73 0.99
C ALA A 43 -5.49 -2.97 -0.30
N LEU A 44 -5.56 -3.65 -1.44
CA LEU A 44 -5.86 -3.05 -2.74
C LEU A 44 -7.10 -3.67 -3.38
N LEU A 45 -7.82 -2.86 -4.16
CA LEU A 45 -8.74 -3.38 -5.16
C LEU A 45 -7.93 -4.06 -6.28
N PRO A 46 -8.08 -5.38 -6.53
CA PRO A 46 -7.40 -6.08 -7.62
C PRO A 46 -8.13 -5.80 -8.95
N ASP A 47 -7.94 -4.59 -9.47
CA ASP A 47 -8.50 -4.13 -10.74
C ASP A 47 -7.35 -3.62 -11.64
N PRO A 48 -7.34 -3.91 -12.96
CA PRO A 48 -6.30 -3.45 -13.87
C PRO A 48 -6.04 -1.93 -13.80
N ALA A 49 -7.09 -1.11 -13.83
CA ALA A 49 -6.93 0.34 -13.81
C ALA A 49 -6.40 0.84 -12.45
N ASN A 50 -6.75 0.15 -11.36
CA ASN A 50 -6.17 0.42 -10.05
C ASN A 50 -4.69 0.04 -9.96
N LEU A 51 -4.29 -1.04 -10.63
CA LEU A 51 -2.90 -1.47 -10.73
C LEU A 51 -2.06 -0.49 -11.55
N ASP A 52 -2.61 0.08 -12.62
CA ASP A 52 -1.95 1.15 -13.39
C ASP A 52 -1.73 2.41 -12.53
N ARG A 53 -2.72 2.78 -11.71
CA ARG A 53 -2.60 3.89 -10.75
C ARG A 53 -1.54 3.61 -9.70
N LEU A 54 -1.49 2.38 -9.17
CA LEU A 54 -0.45 1.96 -8.22
C LEU A 54 0.93 2.02 -8.88
N ALA A 55 1.08 1.49 -10.09
CA ALA A 55 2.34 1.49 -10.82
C ALA A 55 2.84 2.93 -11.11
N ALA A 56 1.94 3.87 -11.39
CA ALA A 56 2.29 5.29 -11.48
C ALA A 56 2.80 5.85 -10.15
N ALA A 57 2.12 5.57 -9.03
CA ALA A 57 2.57 5.99 -7.70
C ALA A 57 3.94 5.39 -7.32
N LEU A 58 4.15 4.10 -7.59
CA LEU A 58 5.40 3.41 -7.33
C LEU A 58 6.55 3.98 -8.17
N ARG A 59 6.31 4.33 -9.43
CA ARG A 59 7.31 4.99 -10.29
C ARG A 59 7.72 6.35 -9.75
N ASP A 60 6.76 7.18 -9.29
CA ASP A 60 7.08 8.48 -8.70
C ASP A 60 7.93 8.34 -7.41
N MET A 61 7.81 7.21 -6.70
CA MET A 61 8.58 6.88 -5.49
C MET A 61 9.91 6.16 -5.78
N ASP A 62 10.24 5.94 -7.07
CA ASP A 62 11.34 5.08 -7.51
C ASP A 62 11.34 3.74 -6.76
N ALA A 63 10.15 3.11 -6.70
CA ALA A 63 9.94 1.88 -5.95
C ALA A 63 10.16 0.64 -6.83
N GLU A 64 10.96 -0.30 -6.32
CA GLU A 64 11.22 -1.58 -6.97
C GLU A 64 10.63 -2.75 -6.18
N VAL A 65 10.33 -3.85 -6.86
CA VAL A 65 9.98 -5.12 -6.21
C VAL A 65 11.24 -5.71 -5.55
N ILE A 66 11.16 -6.06 -4.27
CA ILE A 66 12.30 -6.59 -3.49
C ILE A 66 12.16 -8.06 -3.10
N ALA A 67 11.02 -8.67 -3.37
CA ALA A 67 10.77 -10.09 -3.13
C ALA A 67 9.82 -10.63 -4.20
N VAL A 68 9.92 -11.92 -4.51
CA VAL A 68 8.95 -12.58 -5.39
C VAL A 68 7.59 -12.67 -4.69
N PRO A 69 6.46 -12.54 -5.43
CA PRO A 69 6.35 -12.44 -6.88
C PRO A 69 6.42 -11.00 -7.43
N PRO A 70 6.61 -10.79 -8.75
CA PRO A 70 6.50 -9.47 -9.36
C PRO A 70 5.06 -8.93 -9.29
N LEU A 71 4.91 -7.62 -9.47
CA LEU A 71 3.60 -6.99 -9.55
C LEU A 71 2.80 -7.51 -10.74
N ALA A 72 1.78 -8.33 -10.44
CA ALA A 72 0.81 -8.80 -11.42
C ALA A 72 -0.54 -9.03 -10.74
N LEU A 73 -1.61 -8.80 -11.50
CA LEU A 73 -2.98 -8.98 -11.02
C LEU A 73 -3.25 -10.42 -10.57
N GLN A 74 -2.67 -11.41 -11.27
CA GLN A 74 -2.79 -12.83 -10.94
C GLN A 74 -2.29 -13.11 -9.51
N HIS A 75 -1.07 -12.67 -9.16
CA HIS A 75 -0.50 -12.90 -7.83
C HIS A 75 -1.36 -12.29 -6.72
N LEU A 76 -1.87 -11.08 -6.94
CA LEU A 76 -2.79 -10.43 -5.99
C LEU A 76 -4.09 -11.21 -5.83
N SER A 77 -4.66 -11.71 -6.94
CA SER A 77 -5.90 -12.49 -6.95
C SER A 77 -5.75 -13.84 -6.24
N GLU A 78 -4.54 -14.41 -6.27
CA GLU A 78 -4.17 -15.62 -5.52
C GLU A 78 -3.92 -15.34 -4.02
N GLY A 79 -3.97 -14.08 -3.59
CA GLY A 79 -3.75 -13.66 -2.20
C GLY A 79 -2.28 -13.51 -1.81
N LEU A 80 -1.37 -13.44 -2.80
CA LEU A 80 0.05 -13.20 -2.56
C LEU A 80 0.30 -11.73 -2.26
N ALA A 81 1.20 -11.46 -1.31
CA ALA A 81 1.70 -10.13 -1.05
C ALA A 81 2.82 -9.76 -2.04
N ILE A 82 2.89 -8.49 -2.39
CA ILE A 82 3.98 -7.94 -3.20
C ILE A 82 4.69 -6.85 -2.41
N HIS A 83 6.01 -6.92 -2.39
CA HIS A 83 6.86 -6.11 -1.52
C HIS A 83 7.71 -5.17 -2.34
N PHE A 84 7.68 -3.89 -1.98
CA PHE A 84 8.42 -2.84 -2.67
C PHE A 84 9.37 -2.10 -1.73
N ARG A 85 10.47 -1.58 -2.27
CA ARG A 85 11.35 -0.61 -1.60
C ARG A 85 11.42 0.68 -2.39
N CYS A 86 11.13 1.79 -1.72
CA CYS A 86 11.22 3.12 -2.32
C CYS A 86 12.65 3.65 -2.28
N ARG A 87 13.04 4.41 -3.30
CA ARG A 87 14.37 5.03 -3.41
C ARG A 87 14.34 6.54 -3.61
N GLN A 88 13.19 7.13 -3.95
CA GLN A 88 13.05 8.58 -4.05
C GLN A 88 13.36 9.23 -2.70
N GLU A 89 14.06 10.38 -2.73
CA GLU A 89 14.67 11.04 -1.58
C GLU A 89 13.77 11.16 -0.34
N GLU A 90 12.50 11.55 -0.50
CA GLU A 90 11.59 11.79 0.63
C GLU A 90 11.00 10.49 1.23
N VAL A 91 11.12 9.37 0.51
CA VAL A 91 10.61 8.05 0.91
C VAL A 91 11.70 6.98 0.90
N ALA A 92 12.97 7.38 0.81
CA ALA A 92 14.08 6.46 0.62
C ALA A 92 14.15 5.43 1.74
N GLY A 93 14.24 4.16 1.36
CA GLY A 93 14.30 3.05 2.32
C GLY A 93 12.94 2.62 2.88
N LEU A 94 11.83 3.29 2.56
CA LEU A 94 10.49 2.84 2.99
C LEU A 94 10.09 1.55 2.27
N ARG A 95 9.59 0.57 3.03
CA ARG A 95 8.95 -0.63 2.47
C ARG A 95 7.46 -0.39 2.28
N ILE A 96 6.93 -0.76 1.12
CA ILE A 96 5.48 -0.77 0.87
C ILE A 96 5.09 -2.20 0.52
N ASP A 97 4.12 -2.73 1.24
CA ASP A 97 3.61 -4.08 1.05
C ASP A 97 2.14 -3.99 0.63
N VAL A 98 1.75 -4.75 -0.40
CA VAL A 98 0.38 -4.72 -0.92
C VAL A 98 -0.21 -6.12 -1.03
N MET A 99 -1.50 -6.24 -0.71
CA MET A 99 -2.28 -7.47 -0.83
C MET A 99 -3.70 -7.14 -1.33
N ALA A 100 -4.38 -8.10 -1.96
CA ALA A 100 -5.77 -7.92 -2.38
C ALA A 100 -6.76 -8.87 -1.68
N HIS A 101 -6.31 -10.08 -1.32
CA HIS A 101 -7.13 -11.09 -0.66
C HIS A 101 -6.45 -11.56 0.63
N MET A 102 -7.20 -11.52 1.74
CA MET A 102 -6.73 -11.95 3.06
C MET A 102 -7.70 -12.99 3.63
N ARG A 103 -7.16 -14.10 4.16
CA ARG A 103 -7.97 -15.19 4.71
C ARG A 103 -8.78 -14.71 5.91
N GLY A 104 -10.08 -14.95 5.90
CA GLY A 104 -10.98 -14.56 6.99
C GLY A 104 -11.35 -13.07 7.02
N VAL A 105 -10.94 -12.31 6.01
CA VAL A 105 -11.31 -10.90 5.84
C VAL A 105 -12.30 -10.77 4.69
N ALA A 106 -13.26 -9.85 4.81
CA ALA A 106 -14.23 -9.57 3.76
C ALA A 106 -13.55 -9.10 2.46
N PRO A 107 -14.16 -9.31 1.28
CA PRO A 107 -13.65 -8.81 0.01
C PRO A 107 -13.47 -7.28 0.01
N PHE A 108 -12.50 -6.78 -0.75
CA PHE A 108 -12.17 -5.34 -0.78
C PHE A 108 -13.38 -4.42 -0.99
N PRO A 109 -14.33 -4.68 -1.92
CA PRO A 109 -15.50 -3.81 -2.09
C PRO A 109 -16.34 -3.64 -0.81
N GLU A 110 -16.50 -4.70 -0.02
CA GLU A 110 -17.26 -4.64 1.24
C GLU A 110 -16.49 -3.86 2.31
N LEU A 111 -15.17 -4.05 2.40
CA LEU A 111 -14.32 -3.26 3.30
C LEU A 111 -14.34 -1.78 2.91
N TRP A 112 -14.32 -1.51 1.60
CA TRP A 112 -14.30 -0.16 1.05
C TRP A 112 -15.54 0.63 1.46
N GLU A 113 -16.73 0.04 1.43
CA GLU A 113 -17.96 0.70 1.88
C GLU A 113 -17.94 1.06 3.38
N ARG A 114 -17.13 0.36 4.18
CA ARG A 114 -16.99 0.61 5.63
C ARG A 114 -15.82 1.54 5.98
N ARG A 115 -15.06 2.02 5.00
CA ARG A 115 -13.85 2.81 5.22
C ARG A 115 -14.15 4.14 5.91
N THR A 116 -13.21 4.61 6.71
CA THR A 116 -13.20 5.97 7.27
C THR A 116 -12.27 6.86 6.46
N THR A 117 -12.66 8.12 6.20
CA THR A 117 -11.88 9.11 5.44
C THR A 117 -11.31 10.20 6.31
#